data_AF-A0AAU5Z6F0-F1
#
_entry.id   AF-A0AAU5Z6F0-F1
#
_cell.length_a   1.000
_cell.length_b   1.000
_cell.length_c   1.000
_cell.angle_alpha   90.00
_cell.angle_beta   90.00
_cell.angle_gamma   90.00
#
_symmetry.space_group_name_H-M   'P 1'
#
loop_
_entity.id
_entity.type
_entity.pdbx_description
1 polymer ?
#
loop_
_entity_poly.entity_id
_entity_poly.type
_entity_poly.pdbx_seq_one_letter_code
_entity_poly.pdbx_strand_id
1 'polypeptide(L)' 'MSGSQDDPVLRGLEVEVDADLELIAASGVDEADPGPPAGWQFDPEEVQEEEVELRSLRGAIEALETDHGREPGSALSSG' A
#
# COMPACT_ATOMS: atom_id res chain seq x y z
N MET A 1 -8.08 -12.54 -21.62
CA MET A 1 -7.17 -12.46 -20.47
C MET A 1 -8.10 -12.30 -19.28
N SER A 2 -8.50 -13.43 -18.68
CA SER A 2 -9.51 -13.49 -17.62
C SER A 2 -8.88 -13.22 -16.27
N GLY A 3 -9.64 -12.56 -15.40
CA GLY A 3 -9.24 -12.22 -14.04
C GLY A 3 -8.97 -13.44 -13.19
N SER A 4 -8.02 -13.27 -12.27
CA SER A 4 -7.93 -13.93 -10.97
C SER A 4 -6.55 -13.62 -10.39
N GLN A 5 -6.44 -12.65 -9.48
CA GLN A 5 -5.30 -12.46 -8.54
C GLN A 5 -3.90 -12.17 -9.13
N ASP A 6 -3.69 -12.28 -10.43
CA ASP A 6 -2.45 -11.94 -11.15
C ASP A 6 -2.67 -10.72 -12.05
N ASP A 7 -2.98 -9.56 -11.47
CA ASP A 7 -2.69 -8.31 -12.17
C ASP A 7 -1.22 -7.97 -11.92
N PRO A 8 -0.31 -8.17 -12.90
CA PRO A 8 1.12 -7.93 -12.71
C PRO A 8 1.43 -6.46 -12.42
N VAL A 9 0.53 -5.55 -12.79
CA VAL A 9 0.67 -4.12 -12.49
C VAL A 9 0.34 -3.86 -11.02
N LEU A 10 -0.80 -4.38 -10.52
CA LEU A 10 -1.17 -4.22 -9.11
C LEU A 10 -0.16 -4.91 -8.18
N ARG A 11 0.30 -6.12 -8.54
CA ARG A 11 1.34 -6.83 -7.79
C ARG A 11 2.66 -6.08 -7.76
N GLY A 12 3.08 -5.53 -8.90
CA GLY A 12 4.30 -4.72 -8.99
C GLY A 12 4.22 -3.48 -8.10
N LEU A 13 3.07 -2.78 -8.16
CA LEU A 13 2.83 -1.61 -7.34
C LEU A 13 2.76 -1.94 -5.84
N GLU A 14 2.15 -3.06 -5.46
CA GLU A 14 2.13 -3.53 -4.06
C GLU A 14 3.56 -3.74 -3.52
N VAL A 15 4.44 -4.36 -4.31
CA VAL A 15 5.85 -4.57 -3.94
C VAL A 15 6.60 -3.25 -3.74
N GLU A 16 6.37 -2.26 -4.61
CA GLU A 16 7.00 -0.94 -4.48
C GLU A 16 6.51 -0.22 -3.21
N VAL A 17 5.20 -0.22 -2.95
CA VAL A 17 4.61 0.39 -1.76
C VAL A 17 5.10 -0.28 -0.47
N ASP A 18 5.21 -1.62 -0.45
CA ASP A 18 5.73 -2.34 0.70
C ASP A 18 7.21 -2.01 0.96
N ALA A 19 8.01 -1.86 -0.10
CA ALA A 19 9.42 -1.47 0.03
C ALA A 19 9.60 -0.06 0.62
N ASP A 20 8.75 0.89 0.21
CA ASP A 20 8.79 2.26 0.74
C ASP A 20 8.35 2.30 2.21
N LEU A 21 7.32 1.54 2.58
CA LEU A 21 6.90 1.38 3.98
C LEU A 21 7.99 0.75 4.86
N GLU A 22 8.74 -0.23 4.33
CA GLU A 22 9.89 -0.81 5.03
C GLU A 22 11.01 0.22 5.24
N LEU A 23 11.26 1.09 4.26
CA LEU A 23 12.25 2.16 4.36
C LEU A 23 11.85 3.20 5.42
N ILE A 24 10.58 3.60 5.45
CA ILE A 24 10.04 4.49 6.48
C ILE A 24 10.18 3.84 7.86
N ALA A 25 9.81 2.57 8.01
CA ALA A 25 9.95 1.86 9.28
C ALA A 25 11.43 1.76 9.73
N ALA A 26 12.36 1.60 8.79
CA ALA A 26 13.79 1.55 9.07
C ALA A 26 14.40 2.93 9.38
N SER A 27 13.74 4.03 8.98
CA SER A 27 14.22 5.39 9.25
C SER A 27 14.29 5.72 10.73
N GLY A 28 13.52 5.01 11.57
CA GLY A 28 13.55 5.16 13.02
C GLY A 28 13.05 6.53 13.50
N VAL A 29 12.30 7.24 12.65
CA VAL A 29 11.58 8.45 13.05
C VAL A 29 10.53 8.05 14.09
N ASP A 30 10.82 8.34 15.36
CA ASP A 30 9.87 8.14 16.46
C ASP A 30 8.95 9.37 16.55
N GLU A 31 7.66 9.14 16.31
CA GLU A 31 6.62 10.18 16.38
C GLU A 31 6.50 10.80 17.78
N ALA A 32 6.82 10.02 18.82
CA ALA A 32 6.68 10.45 20.21
C ALA A 32 7.88 11.27 20.70
N ASP A 33 9.06 11.05 20.09
CA ASP A 33 10.29 11.77 20.42
C ASP A 33 11.20 11.84 19.18
N PRO A 34 10.87 12.71 18.20
CA PRO A 34 11.66 12.81 16.98
C PRO A 34 13.05 13.42 17.23
N GLY A 35 13.34 13.89 18.45
CA GLY A 35 14.58 14.56 18.79
C GLY A 35 14.70 15.98 18.20
N PRO A 36 15.89 16.59 18.25
CA PRO A 36 16.08 17.97 17.82
C PRO A 36 16.14 18.11 16.27
N PRO A 37 15.44 19.10 15.68
CA PRO A 37 15.37 19.30 14.22
C PRO A 37 16.72 19.46 13.51
N ALA A 38 17.74 19.96 14.21
CA ALA A 38 19.06 20.18 13.64
C ALA A 38 19.80 18.89 13.21
N GLY A 39 19.30 17.71 13.63
CA GLY A 39 19.84 16.40 13.24
C GLY A 39 18.95 15.61 12.29
N TRP A 40 17.81 16.17 11.88
CA TRP A 40 16.86 15.47 11.02
C TRP A 40 17.37 15.42 9.58
N GLN A 41 17.35 14.23 9.00
CA GLN A 41 17.54 14.05 7.55
C GLN A 41 16.24 14.27 6.79
N PHE A 42 15.10 14.01 7.43
CA PHE A 42 13.75 14.16 6.89
C PHE A 42 12.86 14.77 7.97
N ASP A 43 11.86 15.54 7.57
CA ASP A 43 10.86 16.04 8.50
C ASP A 43 9.98 14.88 8.97
N PRO A 44 9.90 14.58 10.28
CA PRO A 44 9.00 13.57 10.83
C PRO A 44 7.54 13.75 10.43
N GLU A 45 7.06 14.98 10.27
CA GLU A 45 5.69 15.23 9.84
C GLU A 45 5.50 14.79 8.39
N GLU A 46 6.44 15.14 7.49
CA GLU A 46 6.39 14.71 6.08
C GLU A 46 6.49 13.17 5.94
N VAL A 47 7.37 12.53 6.72
CA VAL A 47 7.52 11.07 6.73
C VAL A 47 6.23 10.38 7.21
N GLN A 48 5.55 10.96 8.19
CA GLN A 48 4.27 10.44 8.70
C GLN A 48 3.14 10.61 7.68
N GLU A 49 3.06 11.76 7.02
CA GLU A 49 2.10 11.99 5.94
C GLU A 49 2.28 10.98 4.81
N GLU A 50 3.52 10.77 4.36
CA GLU A 50 3.87 9.79 3.34
C GLU A 50 3.50 8.35 3.77
N GLU A 51 3.77 7.97 5.02
CA GLU A 51 3.41 6.65 5.54
C GLU A 51 1.89 6.41 5.52
N VAL A 52 1.09 7.43 5.89
CA VAL A 52 -0.37 7.36 5.85
C VAL A 52 -0.88 7.21 4.42
N GLU A 53 -0.31 7.97 3.48
CA GLU A 53 -0.67 7.89 2.05
C GLU A 53 -0.34 6.51 1.47
N LEU A 54 0.86 5.98 1.74
CA LEU A 54 1.28 4.66 1.28
C LEU A 54 0.41 3.54 1.85
N ARG A 55 0.04 3.59 3.14
CA ARG A 55 -0.90 2.62 3.73
C ARG A 55 -2.28 2.70 3.10
N SER A 56 -2.77 3.90 2.82
CA SER A 56 -4.03 4.10 2.11
C SER A 56 -3.97 3.51 0.69
N LEU A 57 -2.86 3.74 -0.03
CA LEU A 57 -2.64 3.20 -1.37
C LEU A 57 -2.58 1.66 -1.35
N ARG A 58 -1.85 1.07 -0.41
CA ARG A 58 -1.78 -0.39 -0.20
C ARG A 58 -3.18 -0.99 -0.02
N GLY A 59 -4.01 -0.39 0.84
CA GLY A 59 -5.40 -0.83 1.02
C GLY A 59 -6.25 -0.70 -0.24
N ALA A 60 -6.01 0.32 -1.08
CA ALA A 60 -6.70 0.46 -2.37
C ALA A 60 -6.27 -0.62 -3.36
N ILE A 61 -4.98 -0.98 -3.39
CA ILE A 61 -4.46 -2.09 -4.22
C ILE A 61 -5.11 -3.40 -3.79
N GLU A 62 -5.11 -3.73 -2.49
CA GLU A 62 -5.74 -4.93 -1.95
C GLU A 62 -7.24 -5.01 -2.31
N ALA A 63 -7.95 -3.88 -2.26
CA ALA A 63 -9.35 -3.79 -2.65
C ALA A 63 -9.56 -4.08 -4.15
N LEU A 64 -8.70 -3.55 -5.02
CA LEU A 64 -8.76 -3.79 -6.46
C LEU A 64 -8.43 -5.24 -6.82
N GLU A 65 -7.40 -5.83 -6.19
CA GLU A 65 -7.07 -7.25 -6.38
C GLU A 65 -8.24 -8.17 -5.98
N THR A 66 -8.94 -7.82 -4.90
CA THR A 66 -10.11 -8.56 -4.43
C THR A 66 -11.31 -8.42 -5.37
N ASP A 67 -11.57 -7.22 -5.89
CA ASP A 67 -12.67 -6.97 -6.84
C ASP A 67 -12.44 -7.68 -8.18
N HIS A 68 -11.19 -7.71 -8.67
CA HIS A 68 -10.81 -8.44 -9.88
C HIS A 68 -10.88 -9.97 -9.72
N GLY A 69 -10.89 -10.48 -8.48
CA GLY A 69 -11.14 -11.89 -8.19
C GLY A 69 -12.63 -12.28 -8.16
N ARG A 70 -13.55 -11.30 -8.15
CA ARG A 70 -15.00 -11.53 -8.03
C ARG A 70 -15.70 -11.35 -9.38
N GLU A 71 -15.53 -12.32 -10.27
CA GLU A 71 -16.33 -12.41 -11.50
C GLU A 71 -17.85 -12.54 -11.16
N PRO A 72 -18.73 -11.62 -11.61
CA PRO A 72 -20.18 -11.80 -11.53
C PRO A 72 -20.65 -12.74 -12.66
N GLY A 73 -20.33 -14.03 -12.57
CA GLY A 73 -20.45 -14.96 -13.71
C GLY A 73 -21.18 -16.29 -13.49
N SER A 74 -21.66 -16.62 -12.29
CA SER A 74 -22.23 -17.96 -12.01
C SER A 74 -23.68 -17.98 -11.48
N ALA A 75 -24.43 -16.89 -11.60
CA ALA A 75 -25.83 -16.83 -11.15
C ALA A 75 -26.88 -17.02 -12.26
N LEU A 76 -26.51 -17.47 -13.46
CA LEU A 76 -27.45 -17.67 -14.57
C LEU A 76 -27.27 -19.04 -15.25
N SER A 77 -27.65 -20.13 -14.57
CA SER A 77 -28.16 -21.33 -15.26
C SER A 77 -28.81 -22.32 -14.27
N SER A 78 -30.12 -22.21 -14.10
CA SER A 78 -30.97 -23.33 -13.70
C SER A 78 -32.36 -23.06 -14.25
N GLY A 79 -32.54 -23.50 -15.50
CA GLY A 79 -33.83 -23.65 -16.17
C GLY A 79 -33.98 -25.10 -16.60
#